data_AF-A0AAF0QVM6-F1
#
_entry.id   AF-A0AAF0QVM6-F1
#
_cell.length_a   1.000
_cell.length_b   1.000
_cell.length_c   1.000
_cell.angle_alpha   90.00
_cell.angle_beta   90.00
_cell.angle_gamma   90.00
#
_symmetry.space_group_name_H-M   'P 1'
#
loop_
_entity.id
_entity.type
_entity.pdbx_description
1 polymer ?
#
loop_
_entity_poly.entity_id
_entity_poly.type
_entity_poly.pdbx_seq_one_letter_code
_entity_poly.pdbx_strand_id
1 'polypeptide(L)'
;MTALRCQYGDDYGRRIYEYSSSYYNVEVYLIAYVEEIKPVPSEETWEVPIEILESKISSPFVEPGKVGRRSSKRHKGIGESFSTKKNKCSLCKRIGHKRTTCSERNVA
;
A
#
# COMPACT_ATOMS: atom_id res chain seq x y z
N MET A 1 17.34 -0.69 -13.69
CA MET A 1 17.74 -1.69 -14.71
C MET A 1 18.46 -1.04 -15.90
N THR A 2 17.92 0.01 -16.53
CA THR A 2 18.52 0.65 -17.72
C THR A 2 19.87 1.35 -17.45
N ALA A 3 20.01 2.01 -16.29
CA ALA A 3 21.25 2.70 -15.92
C ALA A 3 22.46 1.74 -15.73
N LEU A 4 22.22 0.54 -15.19
CA LEU A 4 23.27 -0.47 -14.97
C LEU A 4 23.71 -1.14 -16.27
N ARG A 5 22.79 -1.36 -17.23
CA ARG A 5 23.13 -1.88 -18.57
C ARG A 5 24.04 -0.93 -19.35
N CYS A 6 23.90 0.38 -19.15
CA CYS A 6 24.79 1.38 -19.76
C CYS A 6 26.23 1.32 -19.20
N GLN A 7 26.39 0.93 -17.93
CA GLN A 7 27.69 0.88 -17.25
C GLN A 7 28.45 -0.43 -17.51
N TYR A 8 27.73 -1.56 -17.52
CA TYR A 8 28.35 -2.90 -17.54
C TYR A 8 28.00 -3.72 -18.80
N GLY A 9 27.31 -3.10 -19.77
CA GLY A 9 26.93 -3.72 -21.03
C GLY A 9 25.70 -4.63 -20.95
N ASP A 10 25.34 -5.21 -22.10
CA ASP A 10 24.15 -6.05 -22.25
C ASP A 10 24.24 -7.37 -21.46
N ASP A 11 25.44 -7.80 -21.11
CA ASP A 11 25.71 -9.03 -20.37
C ASP A 11 25.61 -8.89 -18.84
N TYR A 12 25.35 -7.69 -18.32
CA TYR A 12 25.15 -7.44 -16.89
C TYR A 12 24.09 -8.39 -16.27
N GLY A 13 23.06 -8.75 -17.04
CA GLY A 13 22.03 -9.71 -16.60
C GLY A 13 22.45 -11.18 -16.64
N ARG A 14 23.50 -11.54 -17.41
CA ARG A 14 24.02 -12.91 -17.51
C ARG A 14 25.12 -13.21 -16.49
N ARG A 15 25.82 -12.17 -16.00
CA ARG A 15 26.95 -12.28 -15.06
C ARG A 15 26.72 -11.51 -13.77
N ILE A 16 25.49 -11.52 -13.26
CA ILE A 16 25.09 -10.78 -12.05
C ILE A 16 26.00 -11.05 -10.85
N TYR A 17 26.56 -12.27 -10.75
CA TYR A 17 27.43 -12.67 -9.66
C TYR A 17 28.83 -12.04 -9.72
N GLU A 18 29.31 -11.66 -10.91
CA GLU A 18 30.62 -11.01 -11.11
C GLU A 18 30.63 -9.56 -10.60
N TYR A 19 29.44 -8.94 -10.54
CA TYR A 19 29.25 -7.55 -10.09
C TYR A 19 28.55 -7.45 -8.73
N SER A 20 28.27 -8.57 -8.08
CA SER A 20 27.65 -8.61 -6.74
C SER A 20 28.68 -8.95 -5.67
N SER A 21 28.48 -8.41 -4.45
CA SER A 21 29.23 -8.88 -3.29
C SER A 21 28.99 -10.37 -3.05
N SER A 22 30.00 -11.08 -2.53
CA SER A 22 29.94 -12.52 -2.27
C SER A 22 28.77 -12.93 -1.36
N TYR A 23 28.26 -12.02 -0.53
CA TYR A 23 27.09 -12.23 0.32
C TYR A 23 25.79 -12.49 -0.46
N TYR A 24 25.69 -12.05 -1.73
CA TYR A 24 24.48 -12.15 -2.54
C TYR A 24 24.51 -13.35 -3.51
N ASN A 25 25.20 -14.44 -3.13
CA ASN A 25 25.11 -15.70 -3.84
C ASN A 25 23.95 -16.56 -3.30
N VAL A 26 23.29 -17.31 -4.18
CA VAL A 26 22.24 -18.28 -3.81
C VAL A 26 22.74 -19.27 -2.76
N GLU A 27 23.98 -19.74 -2.86
CA GLU A 27 24.57 -20.66 -1.88
C GLU A 27 24.63 -20.05 -0.48
N VAL A 28 25.05 -18.78 -0.39
CA VAL A 28 25.11 -18.05 0.89
C VAL A 28 23.72 -17.84 1.46
N TYR A 29 22.74 -17.55 0.61
CA TYR A 29 21.34 -17.43 1.02
C TYR A 29 20.80 -18.76 1.55
N LEU A 30 21.06 -19.87 0.84
CA LEU A 30 20.67 -21.21 1.28
C LEU A 30 21.28 -21.54 2.64
N ILE A 31 22.56 -21.25 2.85
CA ILE A 31 23.24 -21.47 4.14
C ILE A 31 22.64 -20.60 5.24
N ALA A 32 22.35 -19.33 4.96
CA ALA A 32 21.77 -18.40 5.93
C ALA A 32 20.37 -18.83 6.40
N TYR A 33 19.63 -19.51 5.54
CA TYR A 33 18.27 -19.99 5.82
C TYR A 33 18.18 -21.53 5.89
N VAL A 34 19.31 -22.23 6.02
CA VAL A 34 19.33 -23.71 6.12
C VAL A 34 18.84 -24.17 7.49
N GLU A 35 18.80 -23.27 8.47
CA GLU A 35 18.33 -23.59 9.80
C GLU A 35 16.92 -24.18 9.76
N GLU A 36 16.77 -25.28 10.48
CA GLU A 36 15.49 -25.97 10.59
C GLU A 36 14.48 -25.07 11.30
N ILE A 37 13.41 -24.71 10.59
CA ILE A 37 12.26 -24.03 11.19
C ILE A 37 11.51 -25.07 12.02
N LYS A 38 11.76 -25.08 13.33
CA LYS A 38 11.02 -25.94 14.25
C LYS A 38 9.54 -25.53 14.23
N PRO A 39 8.60 -26.47 14.05
CA PRO A 39 7.20 -26.16 14.11
C PRO A 39 6.85 -25.65 15.51
N VAL A 40 6.01 -24.62 15.58
CA VAL A 40 5.40 -24.21 16.83
C VAL A 40 4.47 -25.35 17.27
N PRO A 41 4.58 -25.86 18.50
CA PRO A 41 3.75 -26.97 18.95
C PRO A 41 2.30 -26.49 19.11
N SER A 42 1.33 -27.42 19.11
CA SER A 42 -0.10 -27.05 19.17
C SER A 42 -0.43 -26.29 20.45
N GLU A 43 -1.45 -25.43 20.42
CA GLU A 43 -1.88 -24.66 21.60
C GLU A 43 -2.20 -25.57 22.81
N GLU A 44 -2.65 -26.80 22.57
CA GLU A 44 -2.91 -27.81 23.60
C GLU A 44 -1.66 -28.21 24.40
N THR A 45 -0.47 -28.04 23.83
CA THR A 45 0.81 -28.38 24.48
C THR A 45 1.47 -27.19 25.18
N TRP A 46 0.86 -26.00 25.12
CA TRP A 46 1.45 -24.81 25.71
C TRP A 46 1.24 -24.79 27.22
N GLU A 47 2.34 -24.78 27.97
CA GLU A 47 2.31 -24.49 29.40
C GLU A 47 2.24 -22.97 29.58
N VAL A 48 1.04 -22.42 29.78
CA VAL A 48 0.83 -20.99 30.00
C VAL A 48 0.84 -20.68 31.49
N PRO A 49 1.77 -19.85 32.00
CA PRO A 49 1.80 -19.43 33.40
C PRO A 49 0.50 -18.75 33.84
N ILE A 50 0.15 -18.93 35.11
CA ILE A 50 -1.10 -18.40 35.70
C ILE A 50 -1.16 -16.88 35.57
N GLU A 51 -0.04 -16.19 35.68
CA GLU A 51 0.03 -14.73 35.58
C GLU A 51 -0.44 -14.23 34.20
N ILE A 52 -0.18 -15.01 33.13
CA ILE A 52 -0.61 -14.68 31.77
C ILE A 52 -2.09 -14.99 31.60
N LEU A 53 -2.58 -16.12 32.13
CA LEU A 53 -3.99 -16.49 32.09
C LEU A 53 -4.87 -15.49 32.85
N GLU A 54 -4.39 -15.01 33.99
CA GLU A 54 -5.06 -14.00 34.81
C GLU A 54 -4.87 -12.58 34.27
N SER A 55 -3.88 -12.35 33.40
CA SER A 55 -3.65 -11.04 32.80
C SER A 55 -4.80 -10.67 31.85
N LYS A 56 -5.66 -9.79 32.33
CA LYS A 56 -6.68 -9.17 31.49
C LYS A 56 -6.03 -8.06 30.66
N ILE A 57 -5.63 -8.37 29.44
CA ILE A 57 -5.19 -7.36 28.48
C ILE A 57 -6.39 -6.49 28.12
N SER A 58 -6.42 -5.26 28.64
CA SER A 58 -7.42 -4.29 28.19
C SER A 58 -7.19 -4.03 26.71
N SER A 59 -8.27 -4.03 25.93
CA SER A 59 -8.20 -3.48 24.58
C SER A 59 -7.62 -2.06 24.65
N PRO A 60 -6.77 -1.67 23.68
CA PRO A 60 -6.28 -0.32 23.61
C PRO A 60 -7.49 0.62 23.56
N PHE A 61 -7.41 1.72 24.33
CA PHE A 61 -8.43 2.74 24.26
C PHE A 61 -8.43 3.33 22.84
N VAL A 62 -9.51 3.06 22.11
CA VAL A 62 -9.77 3.70 20.82
C VAL A 62 -10.85 4.73 21.08
N GLU A 63 -10.52 6.01 20.94
CA GLU A 63 -11.54 7.06 20.91
C GLU A 63 -12.59 6.69 19.87
N PRO A 64 -13.89 6.65 20.23
CA PRO A 64 -14.94 6.41 19.26
C PRO A 64 -14.78 7.44 18.14
N GLY A 65 -14.43 6.94 16.94
CA GLY A 65 -14.23 7.81 15.80
C GLY A 65 -15.50 8.64 15.59
N LYS A 66 -15.34 9.96 15.41
CA LYS A 66 -16.47 10.83 15.06
C LYS A 66 -17.30 10.16 13.96
N VAL A 67 -18.61 10.06 14.14
CA VAL A 67 -19.52 9.46 13.15
C VAL A 67 -19.29 10.14 11.80
N GLY A 68 -18.78 9.38 10.83
CA GLY A 68 -18.46 9.87 9.49
C GLY A 68 -17.04 9.59 9.02
N ARG A 69 -16.75 10.01 7.80
CA ARG A 69 -15.42 9.86 7.18
C ARG A 69 -14.41 10.73 7.92
N ARG A 70 -13.35 10.13 8.45
CA ARG A 70 -12.20 10.89 8.98
C ARG A 70 -11.72 11.88 7.92
N SER A 71 -11.70 13.16 8.27
CA SER A 71 -11.11 14.17 7.39
C SER A 71 -9.61 13.89 7.30
N SER A 72 -9.16 13.58 6.09
CA SER A 72 -7.73 13.40 5.84
C SER A 72 -7.08 14.78 5.94
N LYS A 73 -6.22 15.00 6.94
CA LYS A 73 -5.33 16.18 7.00
C LYS A 73 -4.18 16.07 5.98
N ARG A 74 -4.42 15.45 4.83
CA ARG A 74 -3.39 15.20 3.82
C ARG A 74 -3.16 16.47 3.00
N HIS A 75 -1.90 16.86 2.89
CA HIS A 75 -1.48 17.87 1.92
C HIS A 75 -1.64 17.31 0.51
N LYS A 76 -2.42 17.99 -0.33
CA LYS A 76 -2.59 17.63 -1.74
C LYS A 76 -1.27 17.84 -2.46
N GLY A 77 -0.86 16.84 -3.24
CA GLY A 77 0.29 16.97 -4.14
C GLY A 77 0.02 17.99 -5.26
N ILE A 78 1.07 18.46 -5.91
CA ILE A 78 1.02 19.53 -6.94
C ILE A 78 0.02 19.22 -8.08
N GLY A 79 -0.24 17.94 -8.37
CA GLY A 79 -1.16 17.49 -9.43
C GLY A 79 -2.59 17.20 -8.97
N GLU A 80 -2.89 17.26 -7.67
CA GLU A 80 -4.21 16.93 -7.12
C GLU A 80 -5.09 18.16 -6.84
N SER A 81 -4.50 19.35 -6.91
CA SER A 81 -5.20 20.64 -6.78
C SER A 81 -6.05 20.95 -8.01
N PHE A 82 -5.75 20.33 -9.16
CA PHE A 82 -6.51 20.49 -10.38
C PHE A 82 -7.79 19.66 -10.30
N SER A 83 -8.93 20.33 -10.14
CA SER A 83 -10.25 19.75 -10.39
C SER A 83 -10.31 19.28 -11.85
N THR A 84 -10.06 17.99 -12.10
CA THR A 84 -9.94 17.44 -13.47
C THR A 84 -11.28 17.17 -14.15
N LYS A 85 -12.42 17.38 -13.48
CA LYS A 85 -13.73 17.17 -14.10
C LYS A 85 -14.75 18.18 -13.61
N LYS A 86 -14.86 19.29 -14.34
CA LYS A 86 -16.04 20.17 -14.23
C LYS A 86 -17.20 19.46 -14.94
N ASN A 87 -18.29 19.22 -14.22
CA ASN A 87 -19.48 18.58 -14.80
C ASN A 87 -20.01 19.44 -15.96
N LYS A 88 -20.11 18.83 -17.15
CA LYS A 88 -20.73 19.41 -18.35
C LYS A 88 -22.21 19.00 -18.36
N CYS A 89 -23.09 19.94 -18.67
CA CYS A 89 -24.50 19.64 -18.88
C CYS A 89 -24.67 18.71 -20.09
N SER A 90 -25.43 17.63 -19.98
CA SER A 90 -25.65 16.70 -21.10
C SER A 90 -26.64 17.22 -22.15
N LEU A 91 -27.37 18.31 -21.87
CA LEU A 91 -28.23 19.00 -22.85
C LEU A 91 -27.42 20.04 -23.64
N CYS A 92 -27.05 21.14 -22.99
CA CYS A 92 -26.42 22.29 -23.67
C CYS A 92 -24.89 22.21 -23.75
N LYS A 93 -24.28 21.15 -23.20
CA LYS A 93 -22.81 20.93 -23.17
C LYS A 93 -21.99 22.01 -22.43
N ARG A 94 -22.65 23.02 -21.83
CA ARG A 94 -22.00 24.07 -21.02
C ARG A 94 -21.62 23.54 -19.64
N ILE A 95 -20.57 24.12 -19.07
CA ILE A 95 -20.06 23.78 -17.74
C ILE A 95 -20.77 24.64 -16.68
N GLY A 96 -20.97 24.10 -15.48
CA GLY A 96 -21.42 24.88 -14.31
C GLY A 96 -22.85 24.58 -13.85
N HIS A 97 -23.60 23.74 -14.57
CA HIS A 97 -24.92 23.29 -14.15
C HIS A 97 -25.19 21.84 -14.61
N LYS A 98 -26.17 21.18 -13.99
CA LYS A 98 -26.59 19.81 -14.34
C LYS A 98 -27.71 19.86 -15.38
N ARG A 99 -27.97 18.73 -16.08
CA ARG A 99 -29.12 18.59 -17.00
C ARG A 99 -30.44 19.03 -16.35
N THR A 100 -30.65 18.68 -15.09
CA THR A 100 -31.89 18.95 -14.35
C THR A 100 -32.15 20.43 -14.14
N THR A 101 -31.09 21.24 -14.03
CA THR A 101 -31.12 22.68 -13.77
C THR A 101 -30.76 23.49 -15.02
N CYS A 102 -30.86 22.89 -16.20
CA CYS A 102 -30.52 23.55 -17.46
C CYS A 102 -31.68 24.46 -17.89
N SER A 103 -31.38 25.72 -18.24
CA SER A 103 -32.37 26.66 -18.76
C SER A 103 -33.04 26.15 -20.04
N GLU A 104 -32.28 25.46 -20.91
CA GLU A 104 -32.76 24.85 -22.15
C GLU A 104 -33.64 23.61 -21.93
N ARG A 105 -33.82 23.15 -20.68
CA ARG A 105 -34.77 22.08 -20.35
C ARG A 105 -36.22 22.55 -20.38
N ASN A 106 -36.47 23.83 -20.08
CA ASN A 106 -37.82 24.40 -19.94
C ASN A 106 -38.28 25.16 -21.20
N VAL A 107 -37.57 25.01 -22.33
CA VAL A 107 -37.92 25.63 -23.62
C VAL A 107 -38.63 24.62 -24.53
N ALA A 108 -39.42 23.72 -23.94
CA ALA A 108 -40.30 22.80 -24.65
C ALA A 108 -41.74 23.07 -24.21
#